data_AF-A0A2V9KMI6-F1
#
_entry.id   AF-A0A2V9KMI6-F1
#
_cell.length_a   1.000
_cell.length_b   1.000
_cell.length_c   1.000
_cell.angle_alpha   90.00
_cell.angle_beta   90.00
_cell.angle_gamma   90.00
#
_symmetry.space_group_name_H-M   'P 1'
#
loop_
_entity.id
_entity.type
_entity.pdbx_description
1 polymer ?
#
loop_
_entity_poly.entity_id
_entity_poly.type
_entity_poly.pdbx_seq_one_letter_code
_entity_poly.pdbx_strand_id
1 'polypeptide(L)'
;PVVGREFNQLRLASAPLDTGVLIQAIRAGRKIAESLSLGASGAVSVEAAAAHPDLTLPGYRRRLGSIHPITRVQREIEDIFLGLGYSIETGPEVETTYYNFDALNIPATHPARDDMDSLYVDNGSQKPEARSQKSEVRSQNTKDQTPDLTPDTLHLAPALLLRTHTSPVQIRALRKHGAPLHILAPGKAYRRANPCT
;
A
#
# COMPACT_ATOMS: atom_id res chain seq x y z
N PRO A 1 -10.94 17.92 12.41
CA PRO A 1 -10.75 17.59 13.84
C PRO A 1 -10.25 18.81 14.62
N VAL A 2 -11.03 19.29 15.60
CA VAL A 2 -10.78 20.52 16.38
C VAL A 2 -9.39 20.51 17.03
N VAL A 3 -8.95 19.34 17.51
CA VAL A 3 -7.65 19.10 18.16
C VAL A 3 -6.46 19.50 17.26
N GLY A 4 -6.56 19.31 15.95
CA GLY A 4 -5.47 19.64 15.02
C GLY A 4 -5.27 21.15 14.85
N ARG A 5 -6.35 21.95 14.96
CA ARG A 5 -6.26 23.42 14.85
C ARG A 5 -5.68 24.03 16.12
N GLU A 6 -6.13 23.58 17.29
CA GLU A 6 -5.61 24.02 18.59
C GLU A 6 -4.12 23.69 18.74
N PHE A 7 -3.71 22.49 18.36
CA PHE A 7 -2.30 22.10 18.43
C PHE A 7 -1.41 22.94 17.52
N ASN A 8 -1.90 23.28 16.32
CA ASN A 8 -1.16 24.12 15.38
C ASN A 8 -1.08 25.58 15.87
N GLN A 9 -2.14 26.10 16.49
CA GLN A 9 -2.15 27.42 17.12
C GLN A 9 -1.15 27.51 18.28
N LEU A 10 -1.11 26.50 19.15
CA LEU A 10 -0.14 26.44 20.25
C LEU A 10 1.31 26.38 19.74
N ARG A 11 1.54 25.66 18.65
CA ARG A 11 2.87 25.59 18.00
C ARG A 11 3.30 26.95 17.43
N LEU A 12 2.40 27.68 16.78
CA LEU A 12 2.67 29.02 16.27
C LEU A 12 2.90 30.03 17.42
N ALA A 13 2.16 29.88 18.53
CA ALA A 13 2.33 30.69 19.73
C ALA A 13 3.60 30.37 20.53
N SER A 14 4.19 29.17 20.36
CA SER A 14 5.47 28.80 20.99
C SER A 14 6.72 29.26 20.23
N ALA A 15 6.60 29.50 18.91
CA ALA A 15 7.70 29.98 18.08
C ALA A 15 8.32 31.35 18.50
N PRO A 16 7.57 32.32 19.05
CA PRO A 16 8.12 33.60 19.52
C PRO A 16 8.68 33.58 20.94
N LEU A 17 8.58 32.47 21.68
CA LEU A 17 8.98 32.43 23.09
C LEU A 17 10.45 32.03 23.23
N ASP A 18 11.26 32.94 23.76
CA ASP A 18 12.65 32.64 24.11
C ASP A 18 12.71 31.60 25.23
N THR A 19 13.50 30.55 25.00
CA THR A 19 13.71 29.43 25.91
C THR A 19 14.18 29.88 27.30
N GLY A 20 14.95 30.97 27.38
CA GLY A 20 15.41 31.53 28.64
C GLY A 20 14.28 32.06 29.52
N VAL A 21 13.31 32.77 28.92
CA VAL A 21 12.14 33.34 29.61
C VAL A 21 11.21 32.22 30.09
N LEU A 22 11.02 31.17 29.28
CA LEU A 22 10.24 30.00 29.67
C LEU A 22 10.85 29.26 30.87
N ILE A 23 12.17 29.06 30.89
CA ILE A 23 12.86 28.40 32.01
C ILE A 23 12.73 29.24 33.29
N GLN A 24 12.82 30.57 33.19
CA GLN A 24 12.64 31.46 34.33
C GLN A 24 11.19 31.44 34.84
N ALA A 25 10.19 31.46 33.95
CA ALA A 25 8.78 31.38 34.31
C ALA A 25 8.44 30.04 35.00
N ILE A 26 8.97 28.92 34.50
CA ILE A 26 8.79 27.59 35.13
C ILE A 26 9.43 27.56 36.53
N ARG A 27 10.64 28.13 36.68
CA ARG A 27 11.31 28.20 38.00
C ARG A 27 10.56 29.11 38.98
N ALA A 28 10.03 30.25 38.52
CA ALA A 28 9.22 31.16 39.32
C ALA A 28 7.91 30.49 39.77
N GLY A 29 7.20 29.83 38.86
CA GLY A 29 5.99 29.07 39.17
C GLY A 29 6.25 27.93 40.16
N ARG A 30 7.41 27.25 40.06
CA ARG A 30 7.81 26.20 40.99
C ARG A 30 8.10 26.72 42.40
N LYS A 31 8.72 27.91 42.54
CA LYS A 31 8.91 28.55 43.85
C LYS A 31 7.59 28.94 44.51
N ILE A 32 6.63 29.44 43.72
CA ILE A 32 5.29 29.77 44.21
C ILE A 32 4.57 28.50 44.66
N ALA A 33 4.62 27.43 43.86
CA ALA A 33 4.07 26.12 44.22
C ALA A 33 4.73 25.50 45.46
N GLU A 34 6.05 25.60 45.60
CA GLU A 34 6.80 25.12 46.77
C GLU A 34 6.42 25.93 48.02
N SER A 35 6.33 27.25 47.92
CA SER A 35 5.91 28.10 49.05
C SER A 35 4.47 27.85 49.50
N LEU A 36 3.57 27.55 48.57
CA LEU A 36 2.19 27.13 48.86
C LEU A 36 2.13 25.72 49.47
N SER A 37 3.04 24.82 49.07
CA SER A 37 3.13 23.48 49.64
C SER A 37 3.71 23.45 51.07
N LEU A 38 4.59 24.39 51.43
CA LEU A 38 5.14 24.52 52.78
C LEU A 38 4.14 25.07 53.80
N GLY A 39 3.08 25.76 53.36
CA GLY A 39 2.00 26.24 54.23
C GLY A 39 0.96 25.18 54.60
N ALA A 40 0.98 24.02 53.94
CA ALA A 40 0.01 22.93 54.12
C ALA A 40 0.62 21.69 54.81
N SER A 41 1.74 21.84 55.52
CA SER A 41 2.40 20.75 56.25
C SER A 41 1.96 20.67 57.73
N GLY A 42 0.68 20.92 57.99
CA GLY A 42 0.05 20.74 59.29
C GLY A 42 -1.15 19.80 59.14
N ALA A 43 -1.01 18.59 59.69
CA ALA A 43 -2.02 17.53 59.74
C ALA A 43 -2.36 16.85 58.39
N VAL A 44 -1.49 15.94 57.96
CA VAL A 44 -1.97 14.69 57.36
C VAL A 44 -1.66 13.58 58.34
N SER A 45 -2.66 13.27 59.17
CA SER A 45 -2.74 12.01 59.89
C SER A 45 -2.52 10.89 58.87
N VAL A 46 -1.45 10.11 59.05
CA VAL A 46 -1.18 8.92 58.23
C VAL A 46 -2.14 7.82 58.71
N GLU A 47 -3.43 8.00 58.45
CA GLU A 47 -4.44 6.95 58.55
C GLU A 47 -4.97 6.65 57.15
N ALA A 48 -4.13 5.96 56.40
CA ALA A 48 -4.59 4.92 55.51
C ALA A 48 -3.64 3.76 55.75
N ALA A 49 -4.15 2.60 56.13
CA ALA A 49 -3.43 1.37 55.94
C ALA A 49 -3.02 1.34 54.46
N ALA A 50 -1.79 1.74 54.17
CA ALA A 50 -1.29 1.84 52.83
C ALA A 50 -1.17 0.41 52.33
N ALA A 51 -2.23 -0.08 51.68
CA ALA A 51 -2.13 -1.23 50.81
C ALA A 51 -0.98 -0.88 49.86
N HIS A 52 0.17 -1.55 50.03
CA HIS A 52 1.30 -1.39 49.15
C HIS A 52 0.76 -1.65 47.74
N PRO A 53 0.74 -0.63 46.84
CA PRO A 53 0.19 -0.83 45.51
C PRO A 53 0.99 -1.96 44.88
N ASP A 54 0.30 -3.02 44.47
CA ASP A 54 0.92 -4.18 43.86
C ASP A 54 1.54 -3.75 42.52
N LEU A 55 2.85 -3.53 42.55
CA LEU A 55 3.65 -3.08 41.41
C LEU A 55 3.70 -4.14 40.29
N THR A 56 3.27 -5.38 40.57
CA THR A 56 3.15 -6.43 39.56
C THR A 56 1.89 -6.30 38.71
N LEU A 57 0.90 -5.50 39.16
CA LEU A 57 -0.31 -5.28 38.40
C LEU A 57 0.00 -4.52 37.10
N PRO A 58 -0.57 -4.97 35.97
CA PRO A 58 -0.41 -4.26 34.71
C PRO A 58 -1.05 -2.88 34.85
N GLY A 59 -0.21 -1.84 34.74
CA GLY A 59 -0.67 -0.46 34.73
C GLY A 59 -1.61 -0.17 33.56
N TYR A 60 -2.24 1.00 33.59
CA TYR A 60 -3.15 1.43 32.53
C TYR A 60 -2.44 1.50 31.17
N ARG A 61 -2.76 0.56 30.26
CA ARG A 61 -2.18 0.54 28.91
C ARG A 61 -2.79 1.65 28.07
N ARG A 62 -1.96 2.62 27.67
CA ARG A 62 -2.32 3.54 26.59
C ARG A 62 -2.48 2.75 25.30
N ARG A 63 -3.57 2.97 24.57
CA ARG A 63 -3.74 2.38 23.23
C ARG A 63 -2.71 3.01 22.29
N LEU A 64 -1.69 2.25 21.93
CA LEU A 64 -0.75 2.62 20.87
C LEU A 64 -1.27 2.10 19.53
N GLY A 65 -1.02 2.85 18.46
CA GLY A 65 -1.24 2.34 17.11
C GLY A 65 -0.17 1.31 16.76
N SER A 66 -0.55 0.26 16.03
CA SER A 66 0.39 -0.69 15.42
C SER A 66 0.32 -0.58 13.91
N ILE A 67 1.45 -0.82 13.25
CA ILE A 67 1.49 -0.95 11.79
C ILE A 67 0.99 -2.35 11.44
N HIS A 68 0.17 -2.45 10.40
CA HIS A 68 -0.32 -3.73 9.89
C HIS A 68 0.86 -4.67 9.57
N PRO A 69 0.80 -5.97 9.95
CA PRO A 69 1.95 -6.89 9.79
C PRO A 69 2.42 -7.01 8.34
N ILE A 70 1.50 -7.06 7.37
CA ILE A 70 1.85 -7.06 5.94
C ILE A 70 2.68 -5.82 5.56
N THR A 71 2.31 -4.63 6.04
CA THR A 71 3.06 -3.41 5.76
C THR A 71 4.43 -3.40 6.45
N ARG A 72 4.54 -3.99 7.64
CA ARG A 72 5.85 -4.15 8.31
C ARG A 72 6.79 -5.02 7.48
N VAL A 73 6.31 -6.20 7.08
CA VAL A 73 7.08 -7.16 6.28
C VAL A 73 7.40 -6.59 4.90
N GLN A 74 6.45 -5.90 4.26
CA GLN A 74 6.68 -5.27 2.96
C GLN A 74 7.82 -4.25 3.03
N ARG A 75 7.83 -3.37 4.05
CA ARG A 75 8.91 -2.40 4.25
C ARG A 75 10.25 -3.06 4.50
N GLU A 76 10.27 -4.12 5.30
CA GLU A 76 11.49 -4.89 5.56
C GLU A 76 12.05 -5.50 4.27
N ILE A 77 11.20 -6.05 3.40
CA ILE A 77 11.60 -6.56 2.09
C ILE A 77 12.13 -5.42 1.21
N GLU A 78 11.41 -4.29 1.13
CA GLU A 78 11.84 -3.11 0.38
C GLU A 78 13.24 -2.63 0.83
N ASP A 79 13.47 -2.54 2.14
CA ASP A 79 14.76 -2.11 2.71
C ASP A 79 15.91 -3.05 2.32
N ILE A 80 15.68 -4.38 2.35
CA ILE A 80 16.69 -5.38 1.95
C ILE A 80 17.07 -5.19 0.47
N PHE A 81 16.09 -5.05 -0.41
CA PHE A 81 16.34 -4.93 -1.85
C PHE A 81 16.94 -3.57 -2.23
N LEU A 82 16.54 -2.49 -1.56
CA LEU A 82 17.20 -1.19 -1.70
C LEU A 82 18.68 -1.28 -1.29
N GLY A 83 18.99 -2.01 -0.22
CA GLY A 83 20.37 -2.27 0.22
C GLY A 83 21.21 -3.04 -0.80
N LEU A 84 20.57 -3.88 -1.62
CA LEU A 84 21.20 -4.60 -2.74
C LEU A 84 21.32 -3.76 -4.03
N GLY A 85 20.84 -2.51 -4.03
CA GLY A 85 20.87 -1.63 -5.20
C GLY A 85 19.71 -1.82 -6.18
N TYR A 86 18.61 -2.47 -5.76
CA TYR A 86 17.39 -2.54 -6.56
C TYR A 86 16.62 -1.23 -6.45
N SER A 87 15.86 -0.90 -7.48
CA SER A 87 14.90 0.21 -7.47
C SER A 87 13.48 -0.31 -7.27
N ILE A 88 12.63 0.46 -6.61
CA ILE A 88 11.24 0.06 -6.38
C ILE A 88 10.38 0.65 -7.51
N GLU A 89 9.72 -0.23 -8.26
CA GLU A 89 8.80 0.16 -9.32
C GLU A 89 7.37 -0.25 -8.97
N THR A 90 6.41 0.61 -9.30
CA THR A 90 4.99 0.33 -9.08
C THR A 90 4.24 0.46 -10.40
N GLY A 91 3.23 -0.38 -10.58
CA GLY A 91 2.38 -0.34 -11.78
C GLY A 91 0.90 -0.33 -11.42
N PRO A 92 0.04 -0.15 -12.44
CA PRO A 92 -1.40 -0.08 -12.25
C PRO A 92 -1.94 -1.43 -11.77
N GLU A 93 -3.06 -1.40 -11.04
CA GLU A 93 -3.76 -2.62 -10.59
C GLU A 93 -4.70 -3.18 -11.66
N VAL A 94 -5.28 -2.30 -12.49
CA VAL A 94 -6.01 -2.65 -13.71
C VAL A 94 -5.02 -2.66 -14.87
N GLU A 95 -4.86 -3.82 -15.49
CA GLU A 95 -3.94 -4.04 -16.61
C GLU A 95 -4.69 -4.43 -17.88
N THR A 96 -4.01 -4.29 -19.01
CA THR A 96 -4.49 -4.85 -20.28
C THR A 96 -4.11 -6.32 -20.39
N THR A 97 -4.91 -7.11 -21.12
CA THR A 97 -4.55 -8.49 -21.48
C THR A 97 -3.15 -8.62 -22.06
N TYR A 98 -2.74 -7.62 -22.84
CA TYR A 98 -1.43 -7.57 -23.44
C TYR A 98 -0.29 -7.60 -22.42
N TYR A 99 -0.29 -6.67 -21.44
CA TYR A 99 0.79 -6.60 -20.44
C TYR A 99 0.72 -7.74 -19.42
N ASN A 100 -0.49 -8.21 -19.09
CA ASN A 100 -0.66 -9.27 -18.11
C ASN A 100 -0.36 -10.68 -18.66
N PHE A 101 -0.44 -10.88 -19.98
CA PHE A 101 -0.26 -12.21 -20.57
C PHE A 101 0.58 -12.23 -21.86
N ASP A 102 0.16 -11.52 -22.92
CA ASP A 102 0.80 -11.65 -24.25
C ASP A 102 2.29 -11.31 -24.18
N ALA A 103 2.63 -10.23 -23.47
CA ALA A 103 4.01 -9.78 -23.32
C ALA A 103 4.87 -10.71 -22.43
N LEU A 104 4.25 -11.60 -21.65
CA LEU A 104 4.93 -12.64 -20.85
C LEU A 104 4.94 -14.00 -21.56
N ASN A 105 4.64 -14.04 -22.85
CA ASN A 105 4.57 -15.27 -23.65
C ASN A 105 3.53 -16.28 -23.12
N ILE A 106 2.42 -15.79 -22.57
CA ILE A 106 1.29 -16.63 -22.14
C ILE A 106 0.24 -16.57 -23.25
N PRO A 107 0.01 -17.63 -24.05
CA PRO A 107 -0.89 -17.56 -25.20
C PRO A 107 -2.37 -17.45 -24.81
N ALA A 108 -3.22 -17.06 -25.77
CA ALA A 108 -4.67 -16.90 -25.57
C ALA A 108 -5.40 -18.15 -25.08
N THR A 109 -4.89 -19.34 -25.41
CA THR A 109 -5.47 -20.64 -25.03
C THR A 109 -5.05 -21.12 -23.64
N HIS A 110 -4.21 -20.36 -22.93
CA HIS A 110 -3.69 -20.76 -21.63
C HIS A 110 -4.80 -20.69 -20.56
N PRO A 111 -4.94 -21.72 -19.68
CA PRO A 111 -6.01 -21.76 -18.68
C PRO A 111 -6.05 -20.55 -17.75
N ALA A 112 -4.88 -19.98 -17.40
CA ALA A 112 -4.81 -18.78 -16.58
C ALA A 112 -5.54 -17.55 -17.16
N ARG A 113 -5.89 -17.52 -18.46
CA ARG A 113 -6.69 -16.45 -19.08
C ARG A 113 -8.20 -16.68 -18.96
N ASP A 114 -8.62 -17.85 -18.53
CA ASP A 114 -10.02 -18.19 -18.40
C ASP A 114 -10.71 -17.24 -17.39
N ASP A 115 -12.00 -17.00 -17.61
CA ASP A 115 -12.85 -16.17 -16.75
C ASP A 115 -12.96 -16.75 -15.32
N MET A 116 -12.65 -18.04 -15.17
CA MET A 116 -12.60 -18.74 -13.88
C MET A 116 -11.37 -18.40 -13.05
N ASP A 117 -10.26 -18.01 -13.67
CA ASP A 117 -9.01 -17.69 -12.96
C ASP A 117 -8.76 -16.17 -12.89
N SER A 118 -9.12 -15.44 -13.95
CA SER A 118 -8.83 -14.03 -14.14
C SER A 118 -10.08 -13.14 -14.02
N LEU A 119 -9.92 -12.01 -13.32
CA LEU A 119 -11.00 -11.04 -13.13
C LEU A 119 -10.95 -9.97 -14.23
N TYR A 120 -11.79 -10.14 -15.25
CA TYR A 120 -11.98 -9.13 -16.30
C TYR A 120 -12.89 -8.00 -15.82
N VAL A 121 -12.57 -6.77 -16.24
CA VAL A 121 -13.33 -5.57 -15.93
C VAL A 121 -14.25 -5.26 -17.10
N ASP A 122 -15.54 -5.13 -16.82
CA ASP A 122 -16.53 -4.66 -17.79
C ASP A 122 -16.55 -3.13 -17.82
N ASN A 123 -16.17 -2.53 -18.96
CA ASN A 123 -16.13 -1.08 -19.16
C ASN A 123 -17.25 -0.58 -20.09
N GLY A 124 -18.28 -1.38 -20.36
CA GLY A 124 -19.36 -1.02 -21.29
C GLY A 124 -18.94 -1.02 -22.77
N SER A 125 -17.64 -1.21 -23.05
CA SER A 125 -17.11 -1.60 -24.35
C SER A 125 -17.12 -3.12 -24.43
N GLN A 126 -17.99 -3.65 -25.30
CA GLN A 126 -18.24 -5.06 -25.57
C GLN A 126 -17.00 -5.96 -25.40
N LYS A 127 -17.11 -6.99 -24.57
CA LYS A 127 -16.11 -8.07 -24.45
C LYS A 127 -15.75 -8.58 -25.86
N PRO A 128 -14.46 -8.70 -26.23
CA PRO A 128 -14.08 -9.53 -27.37
C PRO A 128 -14.61 -10.93 -27.08
N GLU A 129 -15.67 -11.35 -27.75
CA GLU A 129 -16.16 -12.72 -27.63
C GLU A 129 -15.09 -13.66 -28.19
N ALA A 130 -14.21 -14.14 -27.33
CA ALA A 130 -13.30 -15.23 -27.64
C ALA A 130 -14.04 -16.58 -27.63
N ARG A 131 -15.31 -16.67 -28.08
CA ARG A 131 -16.05 -17.95 -28.17
C ARG A 131 -17.38 -17.91 -28.93
N SER A 132 -17.37 -17.70 -30.26
CA SER A 132 -18.47 -18.20 -31.12
C SER A 132 -18.19 -18.21 -32.63
N GLN A 133 -17.10 -17.63 -33.14
CA GLN A 133 -16.80 -17.64 -34.58
C GLN A 133 -15.66 -18.60 -34.94
N LYS A 134 -15.83 -19.89 -34.63
CA LYS A 134 -15.00 -20.97 -35.21
C LYS A 134 -15.76 -21.90 -36.15
N SER A 135 -17.02 -21.59 -36.46
CA SER A 135 -17.88 -22.43 -37.31
C SER A 135 -18.14 -21.91 -38.73
N GLU A 136 -17.73 -20.69 -39.11
CA GLU A 136 -18.10 -20.13 -40.44
C GLU A 136 -16.96 -19.72 -41.36
N VAL A 137 -15.69 -19.76 -40.94
CA VAL A 137 -14.54 -19.56 -41.85
C VAL A 137 -13.79 -20.88 -42.06
N ARG A 138 -14.52 -21.89 -42.53
CA ARG A 138 -13.93 -23.13 -43.08
C ARG A 138 -14.61 -23.52 -44.38
N SER A 139 -14.47 -22.66 -45.36
CA SER A 139 -14.37 -23.00 -46.78
C SER A 139 -14.18 -21.69 -47.52
N GLN A 140 -13.31 -21.68 -48.53
CA GLN A 140 -12.94 -20.52 -49.33
C GLN A 140 -11.90 -19.61 -48.65
N ASN A 141 -10.63 -20.00 -48.72
CA ASN A 141 -9.71 -19.29 -49.61
C ASN A 141 -8.39 -20.05 -49.75
N THR A 142 -8.10 -20.38 -51.00
CA THR A 142 -6.87 -20.93 -51.55
C THR A 142 -5.87 -19.80 -51.81
N LYS A 143 -4.58 -20.12 -51.60
CA LYS A 143 -3.35 -19.45 -52.05
C LYS A 143 -2.80 -18.27 -51.23
N ASP A 144 -1.61 -18.54 -50.68
CA ASP A 144 -0.44 -17.67 -50.67
C ASP A 144 -0.62 -16.23 -50.20
N GLN A 145 -0.79 -16.04 -48.89
CA GLN A 145 -0.30 -14.84 -48.19
C GLN A 145 0.17 -15.25 -46.80
N THR A 146 1.48 -15.25 -46.57
CA THR A 146 2.02 -15.14 -45.21
C THR A 146 1.47 -13.84 -44.63
N PRO A 147 0.67 -13.86 -43.55
CA PRO A 147 0.27 -12.60 -42.94
C PRO A 147 1.51 -12.06 -42.25
N ASP A 148 2.12 -11.04 -42.84
CA ASP A 148 3.06 -10.19 -42.12
C ASP A 148 2.33 -9.68 -40.88
N LEU A 149 2.73 -10.19 -39.72
CA LEU A 149 2.18 -9.83 -38.42
C LEU A 149 2.68 -8.44 -38.05
N THR A 150 2.19 -7.41 -38.75
CA THR A 150 2.30 -6.04 -38.28
C THR A 150 1.39 -5.89 -37.05
N PRO A 151 1.88 -5.31 -35.94
CA PRO A 151 1.15 -5.24 -34.67
C PRO A 151 -0.14 -4.38 -34.70
N ASP A 152 -0.49 -3.80 -35.85
CA ASP A 152 -1.50 -2.76 -35.98
C ASP A 152 -2.91 -3.26 -36.40
N THR A 153 -3.09 -4.56 -36.69
CA THR A 153 -4.40 -5.10 -37.10
C THR A 153 -5.25 -5.65 -35.94
N LEU A 154 -4.79 -5.57 -34.68
CA LEU A 154 -5.55 -5.98 -33.49
C LEU A 154 -6.23 -4.79 -32.82
N HIS A 155 -7.06 -4.05 -33.56
CA HIS A 155 -7.92 -2.99 -33.01
C HIS A 155 -9.27 -3.55 -32.50
N LEU A 156 -9.20 -4.50 -31.57
CA LEU A 156 -10.25 -4.64 -30.56
C LEU A 156 -9.69 -4.03 -29.28
N ALA A 157 -10.44 -3.14 -28.64
CA ALA A 157 -10.04 -2.52 -27.40
C ALA A 157 -9.50 -3.61 -26.44
N PRO A 158 -8.27 -3.44 -25.91
CA PRO A 158 -7.67 -4.49 -25.11
C PRO A 158 -8.58 -4.75 -23.92
N ALA A 159 -8.99 -6.01 -23.75
CA ALA A 159 -9.79 -6.40 -22.59
C ALA A 159 -9.02 -6.00 -21.32
N LEU A 160 -9.71 -5.28 -20.44
CA LEU A 160 -9.15 -4.84 -19.17
C LEU A 160 -9.41 -5.89 -18.11
N LEU A 161 -8.45 -6.05 -17.21
CA LEU A 161 -8.52 -7.02 -16.13
C LEU A 161 -7.79 -6.50 -14.89
N LEU A 162 -8.10 -7.06 -13.74
CA LEU A 162 -7.28 -6.88 -12.55
C LEU A 162 -6.03 -7.77 -12.66
N ARG A 163 -4.85 -7.19 -12.46
CA ARG A 163 -3.58 -7.91 -12.63
C ARG A 163 -3.51 -9.18 -11.78
N THR A 164 -3.08 -10.28 -12.37
CA THR A 164 -3.04 -11.60 -11.70
C THR A 164 -1.73 -11.88 -10.97
N HIS A 165 -0.72 -11.04 -11.20
CA HIS A 165 0.63 -11.08 -10.65
C HIS A 165 1.34 -9.74 -10.91
N THR A 166 2.55 -9.54 -10.37
CA THR A 166 3.31 -8.27 -10.49
C THR A 166 4.29 -8.21 -11.66
N SER A 167 4.48 -9.30 -12.41
CA SER A 167 5.33 -9.31 -13.62
C SER A 167 4.95 -8.32 -14.73
N PRO A 168 3.69 -7.82 -14.86
CA PRO A 168 3.40 -6.76 -15.84
C PRO A 168 4.21 -5.48 -15.58
N VAL A 169 4.51 -5.20 -14.30
CA VAL A 169 5.38 -4.07 -13.91
C VAL A 169 6.79 -4.26 -14.46
N GLN A 170 7.28 -5.50 -14.56
CA GLN A 170 8.61 -5.79 -15.08
C GLN A 170 8.73 -5.44 -16.56
N ILE A 171 7.74 -5.80 -17.37
CA ILE A 171 7.73 -5.45 -18.80
C ILE A 171 7.62 -3.94 -19.00
N ARG A 172 6.79 -3.27 -18.20
CA ARG A 172 6.66 -1.81 -18.24
C ARG A 172 7.97 -1.12 -17.88
N ALA A 173 8.63 -1.58 -16.82
CA ALA A 173 9.94 -1.09 -16.42
C ALA A 173 10.99 -1.35 -17.51
N LEU A 174 10.98 -2.54 -18.12
CA LEU A 174 11.87 -2.90 -19.24
C LEU A 174 11.67 -1.97 -20.45
N ARG A 175 10.42 -1.64 -20.79
CA ARG A 175 10.11 -0.69 -21.87
C ARG A 175 10.52 0.74 -21.54
N LYS A 176 10.39 1.14 -20.27
CA LYS A 176 10.67 2.51 -19.81
C LYS A 176 12.17 2.77 -19.63
N HIS A 177 12.91 1.80 -19.10
CA HIS A 177 14.30 1.97 -18.67
C HIS A 177 15.32 1.21 -19.52
N GLY A 178 14.93 0.18 -20.26
CA GLY A 178 15.85 -0.69 -21.00
C GLY A 178 16.69 -1.62 -20.10
N ALA A 179 17.56 -2.43 -20.67
CA ALA A 179 18.47 -3.31 -19.91
C ALA A 179 19.84 -2.66 -19.68
N PRO A 180 20.56 -2.96 -18.58
CA PRO A 180 20.22 -3.87 -17.47
C PRO A 180 19.29 -3.24 -16.41
N LEU A 181 18.47 -4.07 -15.75
CA LEU A 181 17.46 -3.64 -14.77
C LEU A 181 17.55 -4.44 -13.47
N HIS A 182 17.52 -3.72 -12.35
CA HIS A 182 17.37 -4.28 -11.00
C HIS A 182 16.18 -3.60 -10.33
N ILE A 183 15.03 -4.27 -10.33
CA ILE A 183 13.78 -3.72 -9.82
C ILE A 183 13.09 -4.69 -8.86
N LEU A 184 12.44 -4.12 -7.84
CA LEU A 184 11.47 -4.79 -6.99
C LEU A 184 10.09 -4.19 -7.29
N ALA A 185 9.09 -5.03 -7.52
CA ALA A 185 7.72 -4.60 -7.78
C ALA A 185 6.78 -5.15 -6.69
N PRO A 186 6.70 -4.50 -5.51
CA PRO A 186 5.74 -4.88 -4.48
C PRO A 186 4.34 -4.43 -4.90
N GLY A 187 3.33 -5.24 -4.61
CA GLY A 187 1.96 -4.88 -4.93
C GLY A 187 0.96 -6.01 -4.73
N LYS A 188 -0.31 -5.63 -4.68
CA LYS A 188 -1.42 -6.59 -4.63
C LYS A 188 -1.61 -7.24 -5.99
N ALA A 189 -1.98 -8.51 -5.99
CA ALA A 189 -2.42 -9.25 -7.17
C ALA A 189 -3.80 -9.85 -6.90
N TYR A 190 -4.61 -9.94 -7.94
CA TYR A 190 -6.00 -10.37 -7.84
C TYR A 190 -6.18 -11.67 -8.62
N ARG A 191 -6.74 -12.69 -7.97
CA ARG A 191 -7.10 -13.95 -8.63
C ARG A 191 -8.51 -14.31 -8.18
N ARG A 192 -9.29 -14.92 -9.07
CA ARG A 192 -10.58 -15.49 -8.71
C ARG A 192 -10.31 -16.77 -7.93
N ALA A 193 -10.22 -16.65 -6.61
CA ALA A 193 -10.19 -17.78 -5.71
C ALA A 193 -11.60 -17.98 -5.15
N ASN A 194 -12.09 -19.22 -5.18
CA ASN A 194 -13.30 -19.55 -4.43
C ASN A 194 -12.95 -19.45 -2.94
N PRO A 195 -13.58 -18.55 -2.17
CA PRO A 195 -13.46 -18.63 -0.73
C PRO A 195 -14.02 -19.98 -0.32
N CYS A 196 -13.23 -20.80 0.36
CA CYS A 196 -13.70 -22.07 0.90
C CYS A 196 -14.92 -21.76 1.80
N THR A 197 -16.09 -22.14 1.31
CA THR A 197 -17.35 -22.13 2.06
C THR A 197 -17.32 -23.18 3.16
#